data_AF-A0A7X8DH92-F1
#
_entry.id   AF-A0A7X8DH92-F1
#
_cell.length_a   1.000
_cell.length_b   1.000
_cell.length_c   1.000
_cell.angle_alpha   90.00
_cell.angle_beta   90.00
_cell.angle_gamma   90.00
#
_symmetry.space_group_name_H-M   'P 1'
#
loop_
_entity.id
_entity.type
_entity.pdbx_description
1 polymer ?
#
loop_
_entity_poly.entity_id
_entity_poly.type
_entity_poly.pdbx_seq_one_letter_code
_entity_poly.pdbx_strand_id
1 'polypeptide(L)'
;MGDLALYREKADLLKALAHPTRLCIVHGLIENDCNVNGIIERLGMPQSTVSQQLAVLRNKGIIEGRRNGTVVCYSVVNKEARRFVNMLMG
;
A
#
# COMPACT_ATOMS: atom_id res chain seq x y z
N MET A 1 -25.59 11.29 -15.86
CA MET A 1 -25.51 10.34 -14.72
C MET A 1 -24.28 9.43 -14.91
N GLY A 2 -23.08 10.03 -15.01
CA GLY A 2 -21.80 9.34 -15.26
C GLY A 2 -20.86 9.32 -14.05
N ASP A 3 -21.35 9.72 -12.87
CA ASP A 3 -20.49 10.12 -11.75
C ASP A 3 -20.38 9.05 -10.64
N LEU A 4 -21.41 8.22 -10.45
CA LEU A 4 -21.43 7.27 -9.33
C LEU A 4 -20.35 6.18 -9.46
N ALA A 5 -20.00 5.80 -10.70
CA ALA A 5 -18.92 4.84 -10.95
C ALA A 5 -17.56 5.40 -10.52
N LEU A 6 -17.27 6.66 -10.88
CA LEU A 6 -16.06 7.37 -10.45
C LEU A 6 -16.00 7.46 -8.92
N TYR A 7 -17.08 7.90 -8.27
CA TYR A 7 -17.11 7.98 -6.80
C TYR A 7 -16.94 6.63 -6.11
N ARG A 8 -17.51 5.55 -6.67
CA ARG A 8 -17.31 4.18 -6.16
C ARG A 8 -15.85 3.75 -6.26
N GLU A 9 -15.21 4.00 -7.41
CA GLU A 9 -13.79 3.69 -7.60
C GLU A 9 -12.92 4.43 -6.58
N LYS A 10 -13.14 5.74 -6.39
CA LYS A 10 -12.41 6.53 -5.38
C LYS A 10 -12.68 6.03 -3.97
N ALA A 11 -13.94 5.74 -3.62
CA ALA A 11 -14.30 5.23 -2.30
C ALA A 11 -13.65 3.87 -2.03
N ASP A 12 -13.60 2.98 -3.02
CA ASP A 12 -12.95 1.67 -2.89
C ASP A 12 -11.44 1.80 -2.70
N LEU A 13 -10.79 2.74 -3.39
CA LEU A 13 -9.38 3.05 -3.20
C LEU A 13 -9.11 3.58 -1.78
N LEU A 14 -9.91 4.56 -1.33
CA LEU A 14 -9.80 5.12 0.01
C LEU A 14 -10.06 4.07 1.09
N LYS A 15 -11.05 3.18 0.89
CA LYS A 15 -11.33 2.06 1.80
C LYS A 15 -10.19 1.05 1.85
N ALA A 16 -9.48 0.85 0.74
CA ALA A 16 -8.28 0.02 0.69
C ALA A 16 -7.09 0.68 1.42
N LEU A 17 -7.04 2.01 1.48
CA LEU A 17 -6.00 2.75 2.20
C LEU A 17 -6.33 2.99 3.69
N ALA A 18 -7.61 3.10 4.06
CA ALA A 18 -8.09 3.45 5.41
C ALA A 18 -7.85 2.34 6.45
N HIS A 19 -6.59 2.07 6.75
CA HIS A 19 -6.11 1.22 7.84
C HIS A 19 -4.70 1.65 8.20
N PRO A 20 -4.35 1.78 9.50
CA PRO A 20 -3.07 2.35 9.92
C PRO A 20 -1.87 1.61 9.32
N THR A 21 -1.87 0.27 9.36
CA THR A 21 -0.78 -0.53 8.78
C THR A 21 -0.66 -0.38 7.27
N ARG A 22 -1.78 -0.24 6.53
CA ARG A 22 -1.75 -0.13 5.07
C ARG A 22 -1.21 1.24 4.67
N LEU A 23 -1.62 2.32 5.35
CA LEU A 23 -1.02 3.63 5.16
C LEU A 23 0.48 3.61 5.44
N CYS A 24 0.91 3.00 6.54
CA CYS A 24 2.33 2.97 6.86
C CYS A 24 3.15 2.18 5.83
N ILE A 25 2.66 1.02 5.38
CA ILE A 25 3.30 0.24 4.32
C ILE A 25 3.39 1.06 3.03
N VAL A 26 2.29 1.68 2.59
CA VAL A 26 2.26 2.44 1.34
C VAL A 26 3.17 3.68 1.44
N HIS A 27 3.13 4.41 2.55
CA HIS A 27 4.00 5.56 2.79
C HIS A 27 5.47 5.18 2.75
N GLY A 28 5.88 4.16 3.51
CA GLY A 28 7.29 3.76 3.53
C GLY A 28 7.76 3.17 2.19
N LEU A 29 6.87 2.51 1.43
CA LEU A 29 7.18 2.08 0.05
C LEU A 29 7.31 3.25 -0.92
N ILE A 30 6.62 4.38 -0.69
CA ILE A 30 6.80 5.60 -1.51
C ILE A 30 8.16 6.24 -1.21
N GLU A 31 8.60 6.24 0.05
CA GLU A 31 9.90 6.79 0.45
C GLU A 31 11.06 5.89 0.02
N ASN A 32 10.90 4.57 0.16
CA ASN A 32 11.95 3.58 -0.13
C ASN A 32 11.34 2.29 -0.71
N ASP A 33 11.39 2.17 -2.03
CA ASP A 33 10.97 0.95 -2.73
C ASP A 33 11.71 -0.29 -2.17
N CYS A 34 11.03 -1.44 -2.19
CA CYS A 34 11.51 -2.74 -1.70
C CYS A 34 11.80 -2.85 -0.18
N ASN A 35 11.84 -1.78 0.62
CA ASN A 35 12.17 -1.87 2.05
C ASN A 35 10.96 -2.12 2.97
N VAL A 36 10.19 -3.17 2.71
CA VAL A 36 9.05 -3.50 3.58
C VAL A 36 9.55 -3.99 4.95
N ASN A 37 10.59 -4.81 5.00
CA ASN A 37 11.09 -5.40 6.25
C ASN A 37 11.59 -4.34 7.25
N GLY A 38 12.29 -3.30 6.78
CA GLY A 38 12.70 -2.19 7.67
C GLY A 38 11.52 -1.37 8.19
N ILE A 39 10.43 -1.26 7.43
CA ILE A 39 9.18 -0.63 7.90
C ILE A 39 8.50 -1.53 8.96
N ILE A 40 8.48 -2.85 8.72
CA ILE A 40 7.88 -3.84 9.63
C ILE A 40 8.58 -3.83 10.99
N GLU A 41 9.91 -3.88 11.00
CA GLU A 41 10.70 -3.87 12.24
C GLU A 41 10.43 -2.62 13.07
N ARG A 42 10.32 -1.45 12.41
CA ARG A 42 10.01 -0.18 13.08
C ARG A 42 8.61 -0.14 13.71
N LEU A 43 7.64 -0.84 13.12
CA LEU A 43 6.25 -0.84 13.60
C LEU A 43 5.98 -1.91 14.67
N GLY A 44 6.92 -2.83 14.92
CA GLY A 44 6.75 -3.92 15.89
C GLY A 44 5.58 -4.86 15.55
N MET A 45 5.22 -5.00 14.28
CA MET A 45 4.07 -5.80 13.87
C MET A 45 4.45 -7.26 13.57
N PRO A 46 3.58 -8.23 13.86
CA PRO A 46 3.80 -9.61 13.44
C PRO A 46 3.90 -9.74 11.92
N GLN A 47 4.83 -10.57 11.44
CA GLN A 47 5.05 -10.82 10.01
C GLN A 47 3.80 -11.35 9.29
N SER A 48 2.98 -12.15 9.97
CA SER A 48 1.70 -12.66 9.45
C SER A 48 0.70 -11.54 9.16
N THR A 49 0.56 -10.59 10.09
CA THR A 49 -0.27 -9.41 9.93
C THR A 49 0.17 -8.60 8.73
N VAL A 50 1.48 -8.38 8.56
CA VAL A 50 1.99 -7.59 7.43
C VAL A 50 1.77 -8.31 6.11
N SER A 51 2.02 -9.61 6.06
CA SER A 51 1.78 -10.43 4.87
C SER A 51 0.31 -10.35 4.43
N GLN A 52 -0.62 -10.34 5.38
CA GLN A 52 -2.04 -10.13 5.12
C GLN A 52 -2.32 -8.75 4.54
N GLN A 53 -1.74 -7.68 5.11
CA GLN A 53 -1.95 -6.31 4.61
C GLN A 53 -1.35 -6.10 3.22
N LEU A 54 -0.16 -6.65 2.95
CA LEU A 54 0.46 -6.66 1.62
C LEU A 54 -0.42 -7.37 0.60
N ALA A 55 -1.00 -8.52 0.96
CA ALA A 55 -1.92 -9.24 0.08
C ALA A 55 -3.16 -8.41 -0.26
N VAL A 56 -3.73 -7.70 0.72
CA VAL A 56 -4.87 -6.80 0.49
C VAL A 56 -4.49 -5.67 -0.46
N LEU A 57 -3.36 -5.00 -0.23
CA LEU A 57 -2.88 -3.90 -1.09
C LEU A 57 -2.59 -4.38 -2.52
N ARG A 58 -1.98 -5.56 -2.66
CA ARG A 58 -1.68 -6.18 -3.96
C ARG A 58 -2.95 -6.57 -4.71
N ASN A 59 -3.92 -7.19 -4.02
CA ASN A 59 -5.20 -7.57 -4.62
C ASN A 59 -6.03 -6.36 -5.06
N LYS A 60 -5.81 -5.20 -4.43
CA LYS A 60 -6.40 -3.92 -4.82
C LYS A 60 -5.60 -3.17 -5.89
N GLY A 61 -4.51 -3.75 -6.40
CA GLY A 61 -3.67 -3.14 -7.43
C GLY A 61 -2.93 -1.88 -6.96
N ILE A 62 -2.78 -1.69 -5.64
CA ILE A 62 -2.08 -0.52 -5.08
C ILE A 62 -0.57 -0.71 -5.16
N ILE A 63 -0.13 -1.94 -4.87
CA ILE A 63 1.28 -2.34 -4.92
C ILE A 63 1.48 -3.52 -5.86
N GLU A 64 2.69 -3.65 -6.39
CA GLU A 64 3.15 -4.87 -7.04
C GLU A 64 4.28 -5.51 -6.24
N GLY A 65 4.47 -6.81 -6.42
CA GLY A 65 5.56 -7.57 -5.81
C GLY A 65 6.40 -8.25 -6.89
N ARG A 66 7.72 -8.04 -6.86
CA ARG A 66 8.69 -8.68 -7.74
C ARG A 66 9.65 -9.54 -6.91
N ARG A 67 9.86 -10.79 -7.32
CA ARG A 67 10.91 -11.64 -6.72
C ARG A 67 12.28 -11.09 -7.08
N ASN A 68 13.12 -10.86 -6.07
CA ASN A 68 14.52 -10.50 -6.20
C ASN A 68 15.35 -11.50 -5.38
N GLY A 69 15.82 -12.56 -6.05
CA GLY A 69 16.45 -13.70 -5.37
C GLY A 69 15.47 -14.41 -4.43
N THR A 70 15.81 -14.47 -3.15
CA THR A 70 15.01 -15.13 -2.10
C THR A 70 13.96 -14.21 -1.46
N VAL A 71 14.01 -12.90 -1.75
CA VAL A 71 13.09 -11.91 -1.17
C VAL A 71 12.08 -11.39 -2.20
N VAL A 72 10.93 -10.91 -1.73
CA VAL A 72 9.95 -10.22 -2.56
C VAL A 72 10.06 -8.72 -2.28
N CYS A 73 10.43 -7.96 -3.32
CA CYS A 73 10.40 -6.51 -3.30
C CYS A 73 9.01 -6.01 -3.66
N TYR A 74 8.48 -5.05 -2.92
CA TYR A 74 7.23 -4.37 -3.25
C TYR A 74 7.47 -2.92 -3.66
N SER A 75 6.60 -2.39 -4.50
CA SER A 75 6.58 -0.99 -4.93
C SER A 75 5.14 -0.51 -5.13
N VAL A 76 4.90 0.79 -4.92
CA VAL A 76 3.57 1.41 -5.13
C VAL A 76 3.39 1.75 -6.60
N VAL A 77 2.44 1.07 -7.26
CA VAL A 77 2.15 1.23 -8.70
C VAL A 77 0.92 2.09 -8.97
N ASN A 78 0.00 2.19 -8.01
CA ASN A 78 -1.18 3.02 -8.16
C ASN A 78 -0.81 4.50 -7.90
N LYS A 79 -0.79 5.29 -8.98
CA LYS A 79 -0.45 6.72 -8.96
C LYS A 79 -1.38 7.54 -8.06
N GLU A 80 -2.66 7.19 -8.02
CA GLU A 80 -3.62 7.91 -7.21
C GLU A 80 -3.50 7.57 -5.73
N ALA A 81 -3.26 6.31 -5.39
CA ALA A 81 -2.93 5.92 -4.02
C ALA A 81 -1.69 6.68 -3.50
N ARG A 82 -0.64 6.76 -4.33
CA ARG A 82 0.55 7.56 -4.03
C ARG A 82 0.21 9.02 -3.78
N ARG A 83 -0.62 9.62 -4.63
CA ARG A 83 -1.05 11.01 -4.47
C ARG A 83 -1.82 11.24 -3.16
N PHE A 84 -2.76 10.35 -2.82
CA PHE A 84 -3.52 10.46 -1.58
C PHE A 84 -2.64 10.33 -0.34
N VAL A 85 -1.74 9.35 -0.31
CA VAL A 85 -0.84 9.15 0.83
C VAL A 85 0.10 10.33 1.00
N ASN A 86 0.68 10.86 -0.09
CA ASN A 86 1.51 12.05 -0.04
C ASN A 86 0.74 13.30 0.44
N MET A 87 -0.55 13.40 0.14
CA MET A 87 -1.38 14.53 0.61
C MET A 87 -1.69 14.44 2.12
N LEU A 88 -1.68 13.24 2.70
CA LEU A 88 -1.96 13.03 4.12
C LEU A 88 -0.71 13.11 5.01
N MET A 89 0.46 12.80 4.44
CA MET A 89 1.74 12.69 5.17
C MET A 89 2.74 13.80 4.80
N GLY A 90 2.37 14.68 3.86
CA GLY A 90 3.12 15.88 3.49
C GLY A 90 2.88 17.06 4.41
#